data_AF-A0A3B9Z0A8-F1
#
_entry.id   AF-A0A3B9Z0A8-F1
#
_cell.length_a   1.000
_cell.length_b   1.000
_cell.length_c   1.000
_cell.angle_alpha   90.00
_cell.angle_beta   90.00
_cell.angle_gamma   90.00
#
_symmetry.space_group_name_H-M   'P 1'
#
loop_
_entity.id
_entity.type
_entity.pdbx_description
1 polymer ?
#
loop_
_entity_poly.entity_id
_entity_poly.type
_entity_poly.pdbx_seq_one_letter_code
_entity_poly.pdbx_strand_id
1 'polypeptide(L)'
;MPAGGQTALNCNLRAFGGETYDAAGKKLLMNDPAAIEAIKWTQKMWKDTAPVFGSGFNGDELFATGKIAMVQAGYPNHFVPGEKAIAGKFKWGITLMPKGPKGIVGTQFTVNGITISSASKQPDATWEYMKFMMDPVTQEEIVLNNGGRPAARKAVLDNPKIMSTVTSHKAMRPLYDTALGWPSPANSRWPEFTTALDQVMGPIWTGAIELEPGMKAATVKLQEILDKPKS
;
A
#
# COMPACT_ATOMS: atom_id res chain seq x y z
N MET A 1 -3.92 8.82 -6.49
CA MET A 1 -4.99 8.72 -5.47
C MET A 1 -4.61 7.66 -4.45
N PRO A 2 -4.63 7.94 -3.14
CA PRO A 2 -4.45 6.89 -2.15
C PRO A 2 -5.58 5.88 -2.35
N ALA A 3 -5.22 4.64 -2.71
CA ALA A 3 -6.18 3.56 -2.85
C ALA A 3 -7.00 3.43 -1.55
N GLY A 4 -8.30 3.18 -1.64
CA GLY A 4 -9.08 2.81 -0.45
C GLY A 4 -8.40 1.67 0.31
N GLY A 5 -8.58 1.63 1.63
CA GLY A 5 -7.93 0.66 2.50
C GLY A 5 -6.76 1.20 3.31
N GLN A 6 -6.41 0.43 4.33
CA GLN A 6 -5.42 0.80 5.35
C GLN A 6 -4.04 1.14 4.79
N THR A 7 -3.59 0.47 3.73
CA THR A 7 -2.24 0.65 3.18
C THR A 7 -2.01 2.07 2.68
N ALA A 8 -2.96 2.65 1.94
CA ALA A 8 -2.76 3.99 1.42
C ALA A 8 -2.97 5.05 2.50
N LEU A 9 -3.90 4.80 3.44
CA LEU A 9 -4.03 5.63 4.64
C LEU A 9 -2.68 5.69 5.38
N ASN A 10 -2.07 4.55 5.69
CA ASN A 10 -0.77 4.48 6.38
C ASN A 10 0.32 5.26 5.66
N CYS A 11 0.45 5.09 4.33
CA CYS A 11 1.42 5.87 3.55
C CYS A 11 1.16 7.38 3.70
N ASN A 12 -0.08 7.83 3.60
CA ASN A 12 -0.41 9.24 3.75
C ASN A 12 -0.07 9.75 5.16
N LEU A 13 -0.49 9.03 6.21
CA LEU A 13 -0.19 9.42 7.59
C LEU A 13 1.31 9.54 7.81
N ARG A 14 2.09 8.56 7.33
CA ARG A 14 3.56 8.54 7.47
C ARG A 14 4.26 9.68 6.74
N ALA A 15 3.72 10.17 5.63
CA ALA A 15 4.28 11.35 4.95
C ALA A 15 4.22 12.62 5.83
N PHE A 16 3.29 12.67 6.78
CA PHE A 16 3.13 13.73 7.79
C PHE A 16 3.78 13.36 9.13
N GLY A 17 4.45 12.21 9.21
CA GLY A 17 5.04 11.67 10.44
C GLY A 17 4.01 11.14 11.44
N GLY A 18 2.82 10.76 10.97
CA GLY A 18 1.82 10.01 11.74
C GLY A 18 1.88 8.51 11.48
N GLU A 19 1.06 7.75 12.18
CA GLU A 19 0.94 6.29 12.08
C GLU A 19 -0.52 5.87 12.37
N THR A 20 -0.93 4.68 11.95
CA THR A 20 -2.28 4.17 12.31
C THR A 20 -2.34 3.61 13.73
N TYR A 21 -1.30 2.90 14.17
CA TYR A 21 -1.22 2.31 15.50
C TYR A 21 0.05 2.73 16.23
N ASP A 22 0.06 2.58 17.55
CA ASP A 22 1.31 2.55 18.29
C ASP A 22 2.19 1.36 17.89
N ALA A 23 3.47 1.40 18.26
CA ALA A 23 4.42 0.35 17.93
C ALA A 23 4.02 -1.04 18.47
N ALA A 24 3.17 -1.08 19.51
CA ALA A 24 2.64 -2.31 20.09
C ALA A 24 1.41 -2.85 19.35
N GLY A 25 0.81 -2.09 18.43
CA GLY A 25 -0.43 -2.47 17.73
C GLY A 25 -1.67 -2.49 18.62
N LYS A 26 -1.65 -1.77 19.74
CA LYS A 26 -2.69 -1.76 20.78
C LYS A 26 -3.47 -0.45 20.86
N LYS A 27 -2.90 0.66 20.41
CA LYS A 27 -3.56 1.97 20.45
C LYS A 27 -3.64 2.58 19.07
N LEU A 28 -4.74 3.25 18.76
CA LEU A 28 -4.86 4.04 17.54
C LEU A 28 -4.25 5.42 17.67
N LEU A 29 -3.57 5.85 16.61
CA LEU A 29 -2.91 7.15 16.50
C LEU A 29 -3.51 8.03 15.38
N MET A 30 -4.63 7.58 14.78
CA MET A 30 -5.25 8.28 13.64
C MET A 30 -5.94 9.60 14.01
N ASN A 31 -6.12 9.90 15.31
CA ASN A 31 -6.66 11.18 15.78
C ASN A 31 -5.56 12.14 16.28
N ASP A 32 -4.29 11.79 16.10
CA ASP A 32 -3.18 12.67 16.45
C ASP A 32 -3.10 13.85 15.47
N PRO A 33 -2.55 15.01 15.89
CA PRO A 33 -2.48 16.20 15.03
C PRO A 33 -1.87 15.96 13.65
N ALA A 34 -0.82 15.14 13.55
CA ALA A 34 -0.17 14.78 12.29
C ALA A 34 -1.08 13.96 11.37
N ALA A 35 -1.90 13.07 11.94
CA ALA A 35 -2.84 12.27 11.17
C ALA A 35 -4.01 13.11 10.64
N ILE A 36 -4.53 14.00 11.49
CA ILE A 36 -5.55 14.97 11.10
C ILE A 36 -5.04 15.88 9.98
N GLU A 37 -3.81 16.39 10.08
CA GLU A 37 -3.20 17.22 9.04
C GLU A 37 -3.08 16.47 7.70
N ALA A 38 -2.64 15.20 7.73
CA ALA A 38 -2.56 14.35 6.53
C ALA A 38 -3.92 14.16 5.85
N ILE A 39 -4.98 13.94 6.65
CA ILE A 39 -6.34 13.74 6.13
C ILE A 39 -6.88 15.05 5.56
N LYS A 40 -6.71 16.19 6.27
CA LYS A 40 -7.09 17.53 5.76
C LYS A 40 -6.42 17.84 4.42
N TRP A 41 -5.12 17.56 4.33
CA TRP A 41 -4.37 17.77 3.09
C TRP A 41 -4.90 16.90 1.95
N THR A 42 -5.21 15.64 2.23
CA THR A 42 -5.76 14.70 1.24
C THR A 42 -7.15 15.14 0.76
N GLN A 43 -8.04 15.53 1.67
CA GLN A 43 -9.36 16.07 1.33
C GLN A 43 -9.26 17.34 0.48
N LYS A 44 -8.36 18.27 0.85
CA LYS A 44 -8.12 19.50 0.08
C LYS A 44 -7.62 19.17 -1.33
N MET A 45 -6.61 18.30 -1.45
CA MET A 45 -6.08 17.86 -2.73
C MET A 45 -7.16 17.26 -3.62
N TRP A 46 -8.04 16.43 -3.06
CA TRP A 46 -9.16 15.87 -3.79
C TRP A 46 -10.17 16.92 -4.23
N LYS A 47 -10.59 17.80 -3.33
CA LYS A 47 -11.52 18.89 -3.64
C LYS A 47 -11.01 19.80 -4.76
N ASP A 48 -9.71 20.06 -4.77
CA ASP A 48 -9.11 21.02 -5.70
C ASP A 48 -8.72 20.39 -7.06
N THR A 49 -8.45 19.07 -7.10
CA THR A 49 -7.76 18.47 -8.27
C THR A 49 -8.31 17.14 -8.76
N ALA A 50 -9.14 16.42 -7.99
CA ALA A 50 -9.59 15.08 -8.38
C ALA A 50 -10.88 15.14 -9.23
N PRO A 51 -10.93 14.45 -10.39
CA PRO A 51 -12.07 14.54 -11.31
C PRO A 51 -13.34 13.84 -10.81
N VAL A 52 -13.22 12.86 -9.90
CA VAL A 52 -14.35 12.12 -9.35
C VAL A 52 -14.07 11.78 -7.89
N PHE A 53 -15.03 12.07 -7.04
CA PHE A 53 -15.05 11.67 -5.64
C PHE A 53 -16.23 10.70 -5.43
N GLY A 54 -15.97 9.41 -5.12
CA GLY A 54 -17.04 8.46 -4.79
C GLY A 54 -16.83 7.01 -5.25
N SER A 55 -17.87 6.20 -5.07
CA SER A 55 -17.94 4.80 -5.47
C SER A 55 -17.83 4.64 -7.00
N GLY A 56 -17.14 3.60 -7.46
CA GLY A 56 -16.91 3.35 -8.88
C GLY A 56 -15.69 4.05 -9.49
N PHE A 57 -14.90 4.77 -8.68
CA PHE A 57 -13.63 5.34 -9.14
C PHE A 57 -12.62 4.24 -9.51
N ASN A 58 -12.13 4.30 -10.76
CA ASN A 58 -11.03 3.46 -11.24
C ASN A 58 -9.90 4.35 -11.79
N GLY A 59 -8.95 4.70 -10.92
CA GLY A 59 -7.84 5.59 -11.28
C GLY A 59 -6.95 5.04 -12.39
N ASP A 60 -6.80 3.71 -12.46
CA ASP A 60 -5.96 3.07 -13.46
C ASP A 60 -6.58 3.18 -14.85
N GLU A 61 -7.89 2.98 -14.98
CA GLU A 61 -8.62 3.18 -16.26
C GLU A 61 -8.60 4.66 -16.69
N LEU A 62 -8.82 5.58 -15.76
CA LEU A 62 -8.76 7.01 -16.04
C LEU A 62 -7.36 7.42 -16.53
N PHE A 63 -6.30 6.85 -15.95
CA PHE A 63 -4.94 7.08 -16.41
C PHE A 63 -4.71 6.47 -17.80
N ALA A 64 -5.12 5.22 -18.02
CA ALA A 64 -4.98 4.50 -19.30
C ALA A 64 -5.65 5.22 -20.48
N THR A 65 -6.78 5.86 -20.20
CA THR A 65 -7.59 6.60 -21.16
C THR A 65 -7.18 8.06 -21.30
N GLY A 66 -6.12 8.50 -20.60
CA GLY A 66 -5.60 9.87 -20.67
C GLY A 66 -6.48 10.91 -19.99
N LYS A 67 -7.43 10.50 -19.13
CA LYS A 67 -8.34 11.39 -18.41
C LYS A 67 -7.71 12.00 -17.15
N ILE A 68 -6.64 11.39 -16.63
CA ILE A 68 -5.82 11.95 -15.54
C ILE A 68 -4.34 11.86 -15.89
N ALA A 69 -3.54 12.79 -15.39
CA ALA A 69 -2.10 12.85 -15.64
C ALA A 69 -1.27 11.98 -14.67
N MET A 70 -1.80 11.66 -13.49
CA MET A 70 -1.10 10.88 -12.47
C MET A 70 -2.06 9.97 -11.72
N VAL A 71 -1.63 8.74 -11.44
CA VAL A 71 -2.28 7.79 -10.54
C VAL A 71 -1.26 7.34 -9.49
N GLN A 72 -1.72 7.13 -8.25
CA GLN A 72 -0.84 6.57 -7.22
C GLN A 72 -0.96 5.06 -7.31
N ALA A 73 0.21 4.42 -7.31
CA ALA A 73 0.37 3.00 -7.52
C ALA A 73 1.22 2.43 -6.39
N GLY A 74 0.96 1.18 -5.99
CA GLY A 74 1.93 0.39 -5.26
C GLY A 74 2.90 -0.31 -6.22
N TYR A 75 3.96 -0.92 -5.69
CA TYR A 75 4.71 -1.96 -6.41
C TYR A 75 3.80 -3.00 -7.11
N PRO A 76 2.65 -3.44 -6.53
CA PRO A 76 1.65 -4.25 -7.25
C PRO A 76 1.20 -3.71 -8.60
N ASN A 77 1.13 -2.40 -8.77
CA ASN A 77 0.47 -1.77 -9.90
C ASN A 77 1.41 -1.60 -11.10
N HIS A 78 2.51 -2.37 -11.15
CA HIS A 78 3.29 -2.55 -12.39
C HIS A 78 2.44 -3.13 -13.55
N PHE A 79 1.22 -3.60 -13.27
CA PHE A 79 0.36 -4.27 -14.23
C PHE A 79 -0.82 -3.44 -14.74
N VAL A 80 -1.15 -2.28 -14.13
CA VAL A 80 -2.36 -1.55 -14.52
C VAL A 80 -2.15 -0.03 -14.49
N PRO A 81 -2.48 0.67 -15.58
CA PRO A 81 -2.75 0.09 -16.90
C PRO A 81 -1.49 -0.48 -17.57
N GLY A 82 -0.30 0.00 -17.18
CA GLY A 82 0.98 -0.37 -17.82
C GLY A 82 0.97 -0.12 -19.33
N GLU A 83 2.00 -0.59 -20.03
CA GLU A 83 2.09 -0.44 -21.49
C GLU A 83 0.92 -1.13 -22.22
N LYS A 84 0.42 -2.26 -21.69
CA LYS A 84 -0.68 -3.00 -22.31
C LYS A 84 -1.97 -2.19 -22.41
N ALA A 85 -2.39 -1.49 -21.35
CA ALA A 85 -3.61 -0.69 -21.41
C ALA A 85 -3.40 0.76 -21.87
N ILE A 86 -2.18 1.30 -21.79
CA ILE A 86 -1.83 2.59 -22.42
C ILE A 86 -1.71 2.44 -23.94
N ALA A 87 -1.21 1.31 -24.43
CA ALA A 87 -1.08 0.96 -25.84
C ALA A 87 -0.42 2.07 -26.68
N GLY A 88 0.71 2.62 -26.20
CA GLY A 88 1.46 3.67 -26.88
C GLY A 88 0.76 5.03 -27.05
N LYS A 89 -0.42 5.25 -26.45
CA LYS A 89 -1.19 6.50 -26.61
C LYS A 89 -0.46 7.74 -26.09
N PHE A 90 0.39 7.58 -25.07
CA PHE A 90 1.20 8.65 -24.50
C PHE A 90 2.44 8.07 -23.82
N LYS A 91 3.45 8.93 -23.63
CA LYS A 91 4.65 8.60 -22.86
C LYS A 91 4.32 8.65 -21.37
N TRP A 92 4.78 7.67 -20.63
CA TRP A 92 4.54 7.56 -19.19
C TRP A 92 5.80 7.11 -18.45
N GLY A 93 5.77 7.24 -17.13
CA GLY A 93 6.87 6.83 -16.26
C GLY A 93 6.39 6.65 -14.82
N ILE A 94 7.32 6.25 -13.95
CA ILE A 94 7.08 6.03 -12.53
C ILE A 94 8.08 6.84 -11.73
N THR A 95 7.59 7.45 -10.66
CA THR A 95 8.40 8.17 -9.69
C THR A 95 7.88 7.89 -8.28
N LEU A 96 8.69 8.26 -7.28
CA LEU A 96 8.30 8.17 -5.89
C LEU A 96 7.16 9.16 -5.59
N MET A 97 6.32 8.82 -4.62
CA MET A 97 5.36 9.77 -4.07
C MET A 97 6.10 11.01 -3.55
N PRO A 98 5.48 12.20 -3.66
CA PRO A 98 6.08 13.41 -3.13
C PRO A 98 6.30 13.30 -1.63
N LYS A 99 7.34 13.97 -1.14
CA LYS A 99 7.59 14.12 0.29
C LYS A 99 6.46 14.95 0.91
N GLY A 100 5.98 14.54 2.09
CA GLY A 100 5.09 15.36 2.89
C GLY A 100 5.81 16.55 3.54
N PRO A 101 5.12 17.38 4.35
CA PRO A 101 5.66 18.62 4.91
C PRO A 101 6.93 18.44 5.75
N LYS A 102 7.15 17.24 6.31
CA LYS A 102 8.34 16.89 7.09
C LYS A 102 9.50 16.33 6.24
N GLY A 103 9.40 16.36 4.91
CA GLY A 103 10.42 15.81 4.02
C GLY A 103 10.41 14.28 3.91
N ILE A 104 9.37 13.62 4.42
CA ILE A 104 9.24 12.15 4.48
C ILE A 104 8.43 11.65 3.28
N VAL A 105 8.93 10.63 2.59
CA VAL A 105 8.11 9.85 1.65
C VAL A 105 7.34 8.82 2.48
N GLY A 106 6.02 8.93 2.48
CA GLY A 106 5.15 7.97 3.14
C GLY A 106 5.25 6.60 2.49
N THR A 107 5.61 5.58 3.27
CA THR A 107 5.83 4.21 2.78
C THR A 107 5.16 3.18 3.66
N GLN A 108 4.81 2.05 3.05
CA GLN A 108 4.44 0.84 3.75
C GLN A 108 5.02 -0.37 3.03
N PHE A 109 5.86 -1.12 3.74
CA PHE A 109 6.44 -2.34 3.24
C PHE A 109 5.58 -3.55 3.62
N THR A 110 5.13 -4.31 2.62
CA THR A 110 4.43 -5.58 2.81
C THR A 110 5.16 -6.70 2.07
N VAL A 111 5.08 -7.91 2.61
CA VAL A 111 5.62 -9.12 2.00
C VAL A 111 4.50 -10.14 1.90
N ASN A 112 4.36 -10.75 0.73
CA ASN A 112 3.50 -11.92 0.56
C ASN A 112 4.34 -13.17 0.88
N GLY A 113 4.03 -13.82 1.99
CA GLY A 113 4.64 -15.10 2.33
C GLY A 113 4.01 -16.25 1.56
N ILE A 114 4.82 -17.27 1.25
CA ILE A 114 4.34 -18.58 0.76
C ILE A 114 4.46 -19.54 1.94
N THR A 115 3.39 -20.29 2.24
CA THR A 115 3.33 -21.18 3.42
C THR A 115 2.95 -22.61 3.03
N ILE A 116 3.50 -23.59 3.76
CA ILE A 116 3.14 -25.00 3.62
C ILE A 116 1.98 -25.29 4.58
N SER A 117 0.89 -25.85 4.07
CA SER A 117 -0.19 -26.35 4.91
C SER A 117 0.32 -27.43 5.87
N SER A 118 -0.02 -27.34 7.15
CA SER A 118 0.30 -28.36 8.14
C SER A 118 -0.35 -29.72 7.82
N ALA A 119 -1.37 -29.74 6.96
CA ALA A 119 -2.02 -30.95 6.49
C ALA A 119 -1.39 -31.58 5.24
N SER A 120 -0.31 -30.98 4.69
CA SER A 120 0.35 -31.48 3.47
C SER A 120 0.76 -32.94 3.64
N LYS A 121 0.49 -33.76 2.61
CA LYS A 121 0.94 -35.16 2.54
C LYS A 121 2.36 -35.31 1.99
N GLN A 122 2.95 -34.20 1.53
CA GLN A 122 4.29 -34.16 0.94
C GLN A 122 5.06 -32.91 1.43
N PRO A 123 5.23 -32.72 2.75
CA PRO A 123 5.84 -31.51 3.29
C PRO A 123 7.28 -31.30 2.80
N ASP A 124 8.09 -32.36 2.75
CA ASP A 124 9.50 -32.27 2.32
C ASP A 124 9.62 -31.90 0.83
N ALA A 125 8.86 -32.56 -0.05
CA ALA A 125 8.87 -32.21 -1.48
C ALA A 125 8.34 -30.78 -1.72
N THR A 126 7.34 -30.36 -0.95
CA THR A 126 6.82 -28.99 -1.02
C THR A 126 7.87 -27.99 -0.54
N TRP A 127 8.65 -28.33 0.49
CA TRP A 127 9.76 -27.51 0.96
C TRP A 127 10.86 -27.36 -0.09
N GLU A 128 11.26 -28.45 -0.75
CA GLU A 128 12.22 -28.39 -1.87
C GLU A 128 11.69 -27.49 -3.01
N TYR A 129 10.42 -27.61 -3.35
CA TYR A 129 9.79 -26.73 -4.35
C TYR A 129 9.79 -25.26 -3.92
N MET A 130 9.50 -24.96 -2.64
CA MET A 130 9.56 -23.58 -2.15
C MET A 130 10.97 -23.00 -2.19
N LYS A 131 12.00 -23.79 -1.89
CA LYS A 131 13.40 -23.35 -2.04
C LYS A 131 13.71 -23.02 -3.49
N PHE A 132 13.29 -23.87 -4.43
CA PHE A 132 13.45 -23.61 -5.87
C PHE A 132 12.73 -22.32 -6.29
N MET A 133 11.48 -22.11 -5.86
CA MET A 133 10.70 -20.90 -6.16
C MET A 133 11.34 -19.63 -5.61
N MET A 134 12.05 -19.72 -4.47
CA MET A 134 12.68 -18.60 -3.78
C MET A 134 14.17 -18.43 -4.10
N ASP A 135 14.73 -19.28 -4.97
CA ASP A 135 16.10 -19.14 -5.44
C ASP A 135 16.27 -17.83 -6.22
N PRO A 136 17.37 -17.08 -6.04
CA PRO A 136 17.56 -15.81 -6.74
C PRO A 136 17.49 -15.90 -8.27
N VAL A 137 17.94 -17.00 -8.87
CA VAL A 137 17.89 -17.19 -10.33
C VAL A 137 16.43 -17.39 -10.77
N THR A 138 15.68 -18.26 -10.09
CA THR A 138 14.25 -18.44 -10.36
C THR A 138 13.48 -17.13 -10.17
N GLN A 139 13.77 -16.38 -9.12
CA GLN A 139 13.14 -15.07 -8.86
C GLN A 139 13.49 -14.03 -9.93
N GLU A 140 14.72 -14.03 -10.47
CA GLU A 140 15.09 -13.21 -11.62
C GLU A 140 14.16 -13.51 -12.81
N GLU A 141 14.02 -14.78 -13.18
CA GLU A 141 13.17 -15.19 -14.29
C GLU A 141 11.70 -14.84 -14.06
N ILE A 142 11.16 -15.10 -12.86
CA ILE A 142 9.79 -14.76 -12.50
C ILE A 142 9.55 -13.25 -12.67
N VAL A 143 10.46 -12.41 -12.17
CA VAL A 143 10.32 -10.96 -12.24
C VAL A 143 10.41 -10.46 -13.68
N LEU A 144 11.40 -10.92 -14.44
CA LEU A 144 11.60 -10.49 -15.84
C LEU A 144 10.46 -10.94 -16.76
N ASN A 145 9.79 -12.05 -16.45
CA ASN A 145 8.61 -12.53 -17.15
C ASN A 145 7.29 -12.01 -16.58
N ASN A 146 7.34 -10.98 -15.73
CA ASN A 146 6.14 -10.34 -15.18
C ASN A 146 5.27 -11.31 -14.34
N GLY A 147 5.88 -12.36 -13.76
CA GLY A 147 5.21 -13.37 -12.93
C GLY A 147 5.09 -12.97 -11.46
N GLY A 148 5.69 -11.86 -11.04
CA GLY A 148 5.59 -11.39 -9.66
C GLY A 148 6.52 -10.24 -9.34
N ARG A 149 6.52 -9.87 -8.06
CA ARG A 149 7.42 -8.86 -7.50
C ARG A 149 8.73 -9.53 -7.07
N PRO A 150 9.87 -8.84 -7.14
CA PRO A 150 11.10 -9.30 -6.53
C PRO A 150 10.88 -9.71 -5.08
N ALA A 151 11.31 -10.90 -4.74
CA ALA A 151 11.47 -11.28 -3.34
C ALA A 151 12.32 -10.24 -2.62
N ALA A 152 12.01 -9.99 -1.34
CA ALA A 152 12.71 -9.05 -0.47
C ALA A 152 14.11 -9.57 -0.04
N ARG A 153 14.89 -10.09 -0.99
CA ARG A 153 16.26 -10.58 -0.83
C ARG A 153 17.16 -9.68 -1.65
N LYS A 154 18.24 -9.16 -1.04
CA LYS A 154 19.19 -8.25 -1.72
C LYS A 154 19.69 -8.78 -3.05
N ALA A 155 20.02 -10.07 -3.14
CA ALA A 155 20.45 -10.70 -4.40
C ALA A 155 19.42 -10.60 -5.55
N VAL A 156 18.12 -10.48 -5.24
CA VAL A 156 17.05 -10.27 -6.23
C VAL A 156 16.78 -8.78 -6.41
N LEU A 157 16.69 -8.02 -5.32
CA LEU A 157 16.43 -6.58 -5.35
C LEU A 157 17.54 -5.78 -6.05
N ASP A 158 18.79 -6.21 -5.91
CA ASP A 158 19.96 -5.54 -6.47
C ASP A 158 20.44 -6.24 -7.75
N ASN A 159 19.65 -7.19 -8.26
CA ASN A 159 19.98 -7.92 -9.48
C ASN A 159 20.14 -6.95 -10.67
N PRO A 160 21.29 -6.93 -11.38
CA PRO A 160 21.54 -5.97 -12.44
C PRO A 160 20.54 -6.02 -13.60
N LYS A 161 20.04 -7.21 -13.96
CA LYS A 161 19.07 -7.37 -15.05
C LYS A 161 17.69 -6.86 -14.65
N ILE A 162 17.25 -7.12 -13.43
CA ILE A 162 15.99 -6.56 -12.93
C ILE A 162 16.12 -5.03 -12.86
N MET A 163 17.21 -4.50 -12.32
CA MET A 163 17.44 -3.05 -12.20
C MET A 163 17.52 -2.32 -13.55
N SER A 164 17.99 -2.99 -14.61
CA SER A 164 18.07 -2.40 -15.95
C SER A 164 16.78 -2.55 -16.76
N THR A 165 16.05 -3.65 -16.57
CA THR A 165 14.87 -4.00 -17.40
C THR A 165 13.57 -3.49 -16.81
N VAL A 166 13.42 -3.57 -15.48
CA VAL A 166 12.17 -3.24 -14.80
C VAL A 166 12.24 -1.80 -14.28
N THR A 167 11.83 -0.85 -15.13
CA THR A 167 11.92 0.60 -14.84
C THR A 167 11.31 0.99 -13.50
N SER A 168 10.18 0.39 -13.17
CA SER A 168 9.46 0.62 -11.93
C SER A 168 10.22 0.10 -10.70
N HIS A 169 10.89 -1.05 -10.82
CA HIS A 169 11.77 -1.56 -9.77
C HIS A 169 12.95 -0.62 -9.54
N LYS A 170 13.58 -0.15 -10.62
CA LYS A 170 14.67 0.84 -10.53
C LYS A 170 14.23 2.11 -9.77
N ALA A 171 13.03 2.60 -10.05
CA ALA A 171 12.48 3.78 -9.38
C ALA A 171 12.16 3.53 -7.90
N MET A 172 11.61 2.36 -7.57
CA MET A 172 11.11 2.03 -6.23
C MET A 172 12.16 1.41 -5.30
N ARG A 173 13.24 0.83 -5.85
CA ARG A 173 14.30 0.15 -5.07
C ARG A 173 14.85 0.98 -3.91
N PRO A 174 15.09 2.30 -4.04
CA PRO A 174 15.57 3.11 -2.92
C PRO A 174 14.62 3.10 -1.71
N LEU A 175 13.31 2.92 -1.93
CA LEU A 175 12.35 2.85 -0.83
C LEU A 175 12.53 1.58 0.02
N TYR A 176 13.04 0.47 -0.53
CA TYR A 176 13.16 -0.78 0.23
C TYR A 176 14.06 -0.65 1.46
N ASP A 177 15.06 0.23 1.42
CA ASP A 177 16.01 0.41 2.54
C ASP A 177 15.44 1.31 3.65
N THR A 178 14.45 2.15 3.34
CA THR A 178 13.85 3.11 4.27
C THR A 178 12.37 2.86 4.54
N ALA A 179 11.77 1.87 3.88
CA ALA A 179 10.34 1.65 3.97
C ALA A 179 9.97 1.13 5.35
N LEU A 180 8.96 1.76 5.93
CA LEU A 180 8.44 1.35 7.23
C LEU A 180 7.57 0.11 7.07
N GLY A 181 7.75 -0.87 7.96
CA GLY A 181 6.99 -2.12 7.96
C GLY A 181 5.48 -1.88 8.07
N TRP A 182 4.68 -2.81 7.58
CA TRP A 182 3.22 -2.76 7.72
C TRP A 182 2.81 -2.92 9.19
N PRO A 183 2.13 -1.94 9.79
CA PRO A 183 1.69 -2.05 11.17
C PRO A 183 0.38 -2.85 11.22
N SER A 184 0.20 -3.65 12.28
CA SER A 184 -0.92 -4.58 12.40
C SER A 184 -1.46 -4.62 13.84
N PRO A 185 -2.78 -4.84 14.03
CA PRO A 185 -3.38 -5.08 15.34
C PRO A 185 -2.71 -6.21 16.12
N ALA A 186 -2.39 -5.96 17.40
CA ALA A 186 -1.76 -6.95 18.29
C ALA A 186 -2.62 -8.20 18.52
N ASN A 187 -3.95 -8.05 18.39
CA ASN A 187 -4.92 -9.11 18.61
C ASN A 187 -5.26 -9.91 17.35
N SER A 188 -4.50 -9.73 16.26
CA SER A 188 -4.68 -10.46 14.99
C SER A 188 -6.03 -10.27 14.30
N ARG A 189 -6.88 -9.32 14.74
CA ARG A 189 -8.18 -9.00 14.14
C ARG A 189 -8.10 -8.06 12.94
N TRP A 190 -7.01 -8.13 12.19
CA TRP A 190 -6.78 -7.25 11.04
C TRP A 190 -7.92 -7.26 10.00
N PRO A 191 -8.52 -8.40 9.62
CA PRO A 191 -9.65 -8.40 8.68
C PRO A 191 -10.89 -7.66 9.20
N GLU A 192 -11.21 -7.82 10.48
CA GLU A 192 -12.31 -7.12 11.14
C GLU A 192 -12.03 -5.61 11.21
N PHE A 193 -10.81 -5.25 11.62
CA PHE A 193 -10.36 -3.86 11.71
C PHE A 193 -10.46 -3.14 10.36
N THR A 194 -9.93 -3.75 9.29
CA THR A 194 -9.90 -3.11 7.96
C THR A 194 -11.29 -2.92 7.37
N THR A 195 -12.17 -3.91 7.53
CA THR A 195 -13.57 -3.77 7.14
C THR A 195 -14.24 -2.60 7.87
N ALA A 196 -14.02 -2.48 9.18
CA ALA A 196 -14.57 -1.37 9.96
C ALA A 196 -13.94 -0.02 9.58
N LEU A 197 -12.62 0.01 9.32
CA LEU A 197 -11.89 1.20 8.89
C LEU A 197 -12.47 1.76 7.60
N ASP A 198 -12.66 0.92 6.59
CA ASP A 198 -13.21 1.35 5.29
C ASP A 198 -14.61 1.95 5.45
N GLN A 199 -15.45 1.37 6.31
CA GLN A 199 -16.79 1.87 6.59
C GLN A 199 -16.79 3.25 7.29
N VAL A 200 -15.95 3.44 8.31
CA VAL A 200 -15.96 4.70 9.07
C VAL A 200 -15.22 5.82 8.35
N MET A 201 -14.18 5.48 7.59
CA MET A 201 -13.38 6.47 6.88
C MET A 201 -14.08 6.96 5.61
N GLY A 202 -14.90 6.15 4.95
CA GLY A 202 -15.61 6.52 3.72
C GLY A 202 -16.30 7.89 3.80
N PRO A 203 -17.26 8.12 4.71
CA PRO A 203 -17.95 9.40 4.86
C PRO A 203 -17.05 10.57 5.30
N ILE A 204 -15.97 10.29 6.04
CA ILE A 204 -14.98 11.29 6.43
C ILE A 204 -14.20 11.75 5.19
N TRP A 205 -13.72 10.80 4.39
CA TRP A 205 -13.05 11.06 3.12
C TRP A 205 -13.89 11.91 2.18
N THR A 206 -15.22 11.68 2.15
CA THR A 206 -16.16 12.44 1.31
C THR A 206 -16.49 13.83 1.83
N GLY A 207 -16.15 14.13 3.08
CA GLY A 207 -16.64 15.32 3.77
C GLY A 207 -18.14 15.26 4.12
N ALA A 208 -18.80 14.10 3.96
CA ALA A 208 -20.18 13.91 4.46
C ALA A 208 -20.23 13.90 6.00
N ILE A 209 -19.11 13.57 6.64
CA ILE A 209 -18.91 13.77 8.08
C ILE A 209 -17.75 14.75 8.27
N GLU A 210 -17.96 15.74 9.14
CA GLU A 210 -16.93 16.69 9.56
C GLU A 210 -15.71 15.96 10.13
N LEU A 211 -14.51 16.40 9.73
CA LEU A 211 -13.29 15.63 9.94
C LEU A 211 -12.99 15.35 11.41
N GLU A 212 -12.85 16.39 12.23
CA GLU A 212 -12.45 16.26 13.64
C GLU A 212 -13.42 15.38 14.46
N PRO A 213 -14.75 15.64 14.49
CA PRO A 213 -15.68 14.77 15.20
C PRO A 213 -15.78 13.38 14.57
N GLY A 214 -15.67 13.27 13.25
CA GLY A 214 -15.66 12.00 12.53
C GLY A 214 -14.48 11.12 12.93
N MET A 215 -13.27 11.68 12.97
CA MET A 215 -12.06 10.97 13.38
C MET A 215 -12.11 10.57 14.84
N LYS A 216 -12.60 11.44 15.72
CA LYS A 216 -12.80 11.09 17.13
C LYS A 216 -13.73 9.90 17.30
N ALA A 217 -14.87 9.88 16.60
CA ALA A 217 -15.82 8.78 16.64
C ALA A 217 -15.25 7.49 16.00
N ALA A 218 -14.57 7.62 14.86
CA ALA A 218 -13.91 6.51 14.19
C ALA A 218 -12.84 5.86 15.08
N THR A 219 -12.01 6.66 15.76
CA THR A 219 -10.99 6.17 16.69
C THR A 219 -11.60 5.38 17.84
N VAL A 220 -12.71 5.83 18.44
CA VAL A 220 -13.40 5.05 19.50
C VAL A 220 -13.85 3.70 18.97
N LYS A 221 -14.62 3.68 17.87
CA LYS A 221 -15.16 2.43 17.30
C LYS A 221 -14.07 1.45 16.86
N LEU A 222 -12.97 1.95 16.30
CA LEU A 222 -11.87 1.12 15.84
C LEU A 222 -10.99 0.63 17.01
N GLN A 223 -10.87 1.41 18.09
CA GLN A 223 -10.17 1.01 19.30
C GLN A 223 -10.88 -0.15 20.00
N GLU A 224 -12.22 -0.15 20.02
CA GLU A 224 -13.01 -1.28 20.54
C GLU A 224 -12.65 -2.61 19.86
N ILE A 225 -12.27 -2.59 18.57
CA ILE A 225 -11.81 -3.79 17.86
C ILE A 225 -10.42 -4.22 18.34
N LEU A 226 -9.52 -3.28 18.61
CA LEU A 226 -8.17 -3.57 19.13
C LEU A 226 -8.21 -4.12 20.57
N ASP A 227 -9.19 -3.69 21.35
CA ASP A 227 -9.35 -4.11 22.75
C ASP A 227 -9.98 -5.51 22.89
N LYS A 228 -10.52 -6.08 21.81
CA LYS A 228 -11.02 -7.46 21.81
C LYS A 228 -9.90 -8.48 22.02
N PRO A 229 -10.21 -9.67 22.60
CA PRO A 229 -9.28 -10.78 22.69
C PRO A 229 -8.71 -11.18 21.33
N LYS A 230 -7.51 -11.74 21.34
CA LYS A 230 -6.84 -12.27 20.16
C LYS A 230 -7.73 -13.29 19.45
N SER A 231 -7.87 -13.16 18.12
CA SER A 231 -8.62 -14.09 17.26
C SER A 231 -7.90 -15.41 17.05
#